data_AF-A0A2Y9RP75-F1
#
_entry.id   AF-A0A2Y9RP75-F1
#
_cell.length_a   1.000
_cell.length_b   1.000
_cell.length_c   1.000
_cell.angle_alpha   90.00
_cell.angle_beta   90.00
_cell.angle_gamma   90.00
#
_symmetry.space_group_name_H-M   'P 1'
#
loop_
_entity.id
_entity.type
_entity.pdbx_description
1 polymer ?
#
loop_
_entity_poly.entity_id
_entity_poly.type
_entity_poly.pdbx_seq_one_letter_code
_entity_poly.pdbx_strand_id
1 'polypeptide(L)' 'MAPLPGAELVQRPLQLYRYLLRCCQQLPTKGIQEHYRHAIRQYKKQN' A
#
# COMPACT_ATOMS: atom_id res chain seq x y z
N MET A 1 8.20 2.08 17.61
CA MET A 1 8.32 2.36 16.16
C MET A 1 7.61 3.67 15.90
N ALA A 2 8.30 4.67 15.33
CA ALA A 2 7.64 5.91 14.93
C ALA A 2 6.65 5.62 13.78
N PRO A 3 5.47 6.27 13.75
CA PRO A 3 4.56 6.12 12.63
C PRO A 3 5.28 6.51 11.33
N LEU A 4 5.07 5.74 10.27
CA LEU A 4 5.67 6.01 8.97
C LEU A 4 5.25 7.43 8.55
N PRO A 5 6.20 8.32 8.17
CA PRO A 5 5.86 9.67 7.74
C PRO A 5 4.83 9.61 6.60
N GLY A 6 3.64 10.20 6.84
CA GLY A 6 2.48 10.14 5.94
C GLY A 6 1.33 9.23 6.38
N ALA A 7 1.53 8.36 7.37
CA ALA A 7 0.45 7.54 7.95
C ALA A 7 -0.57 8.38 8.75
N GLU A 8 -0.13 9.49 9.36
CA GLU A 8 -0.99 10.43 10.09
C GLU A 8 -2.01 11.17 9.21
N LEU A 9 -1.79 11.22 7.89
CA LEU A 9 -2.67 11.88 6.92
C LEU A 9 -3.71 10.93 6.30
N VAL A 10 -3.72 9.65 6.69
CA VAL A 10 -4.71 8.68 6.21
C VAL A 10 -6.03 8.87 6.97
N GLN A 11 -6.72 9.97 6.68
CA GLN A 11 -8.16 10.08 6.99
C GLN A 11 -9.01 9.55 5.84
N ARG A 12 -8.40 9.30 4.67
CA ARG A 12 -9.08 8.80 3.46
C ARG A 12 -8.45 7.47 3.02
N PRO A 13 -9.22 6.36 2.93
CA PRO A 13 -8.70 5.06 2.52
C PRO A 13 -8.01 5.08 1.15
N LEU A 14 -8.39 6.01 0.27
CA LEU A 14 -7.74 6.24 -1.03
C LEU A 14 -6.29 6.74 -0.93
N GLN A 15 -5.92 7.53 0.08
CA GLN A 15 -4.54 8.01 0.24
C GLN A 15 -3.60 6.89 0.69
N LEU A 16 -4.04 6.06 1.64
CA LEU A 16 -3.30 4.86 2.03
C LEU A 16 -3.16 3.88 0.88
N TYR A 17 -4.22 3.64 0.12
CA TYR A 17 -4.17 2.78 -1.05
C TYR A 17 -3.15 3.26 -2.09
N ARG A 18 -3.10 4.57 -2.38
CA ARG A 18 -2.11 5.17 -3.29
C ARG A 18 -0.69 5.08 -2.73
N TYR A 19 -0.51 5.31 -1.43
CA TYR A 19 0.79 5.19 -0.77
C TYR A 19 1.33 3.75 -0.84
N LEU A 20 0.51 2.77 -0.46
CA LEU A 20 0.87 1.35 -0.49
C LEU A 20 1.21 0.87 -1.92
N LEU A 21 0.46 1.32 -2.93
CA LEU A 21 0.78 1.05 -4.33
C LEU A 21 2.12 1.64 -4.77
N ARG A 22 2.46 2.84 -4.28
CA ARG A 22 3.74 3.49 -4.58
C ARG A 22 4.89 2.75 -3.90
N CYS A 23 4.73 2.32 -2.65
CA CYS A 23 5.71 1.47 -1.98
C CYS A 23 5.92 0.14 -2.69
N CYS A 24 4.86 -0.47 -3.26
CA CYS A 24 5.03 -1.66 -4.09
C CYS A 24 6.00 -1.42 -5.24
N GLN A 25 5.91 -0.29 -5.94
CA GLN A 25 6.79 0.02 -7.07
C GLN A 25 8.27 0.14 -6.70
N GLN A 26 8.59 0.38 -5.42
CA GLN A 26 9.96 0.46 -4.91
C GLN A 26 10.53 -0.91 -4.51
N LEU A 27 9.74 -1.98 -4.52
CA LEU A 27 10.22 -3.32 -4.19
C LEU A 27 11.13 -3.87 -5.29
N PRO A 28 12.24 -4.54 -4.92
CA PRO A 28 13.29 -4.95 -5.86
C PRO A 28 12.89 -6.10 -6.78
N THR A 29 11.85 -6.86 -6.45
CA THR A 29 11.48 -8.10 -7.17
C THR A 29 10.05 -8.04 -7.70
N LYS A 30 9.86 -8.31 -8.99
CA LYS A 30 8.54 -8.35 -9.65
C LYS A 30 7.55 -9.30 -8.97
N GLY A 31 7.99 -10.48 -8.54
CA GLY A 31 7.12 -11.44 -7.83
C GLY A 31 6.58 -10.89 -6.50
N ILE A 32 7.41 -10.17 -5.76
CA ILE A 32 7.02 -9.52 -4.50
C ILE A 32 6.11 -8.32 -4.79
N GLN A 33 6.41 -7.53 -5.82
CA GLN A 33 5.55 -6.45 -6.31
C GLN A 33 4.13 -6.93 -6.61
N GLU A 34 3.98 -8.01 -7.38
CA GLU A 34 2.67 -8.52 -7.76
C GLU A 34 1.92 -9.12 -6.56
N HIS A 35 2.62 -9.85 -5.69
CA HIS A 35 2.02 -10.40 -4.47
C HIS A 35 1.40 -9.31 -3.59
N TYR A 36 2.16 -8.25 -3.27
CA TYR A 36 1.64 -7.15 -2.46
C TYR A 36 0.60 -6.31 -3.20
N ARG A 37 0.77 -6.08 -4.51
CA ARG A 37 -0.24 -5.36 -5.32
C ARG A 37 -1.57 -6.11 -5.34
N HIS A 38 -1.55 -7.44 -5.42
CA HIS A 38 -2.74 -8.26 -5.30
C HIS A 38 -3.33 -8.19 -3.89
N ALA A 39 -2.53 -8.34 -2.84
CA ALA A 39 -3.01 -8.23 -1.45
C ALA A 39 -3.70 -6.87 -1.16
N ILE A 40 -3.10 -5.77 -1.63
CA ILE A 40 -3.67 -4.42 -1.49
C ILE A 40 -4.99 -4.28 -2.27
N ARG A 41 -5.09 -4.86 -3.47
CA ARG A 41 -6.34 -4.90 -4.24
C ARG A 41 -7.42 -5.77 -3.59
N GLN A 42 -7.03 -6.90 -2.99
CA GLN A 42 -7.94 -7.79 -2.26
C GLN A 42 -8.52 -7.06 -1.04
N TYR A 43 -7.68 -6.35 -0.28
CA TYR A 43 -8.12 -5.55 0.86
C TYR A 43 -9.15 -4.48 0.46
N LYS A 44 -8.97 -3.81 -0.69
CA LYS A 44 -9.95 -2.86 -1.25
C LYS A 44 -11.30 -3.51 -1.63
N LYS A 45 -11.32 -4.80 -1.98
CA LYS A 45 -12.54 -5.50 -2.38
C LYS A 45 -13.35 -6.01 -1.18
N GLN A 46 -12.71 -6.16 -0.02
CA GLN A 46 -13.30 -6.75 1.18
C GLN A 46 -13.83 -5.69 2.18
N ASN A 47 -13.73 -4.41 1.85
CA ASN A 47 -14.20 -3.27 2.63
C ASN A 47 -15.02 -2.32 1.75
#